data_AF-L8JW42-F1
#
_entry.id   AF-L8JW42-F1
#
_cell.length_a   1.000
_cell.length_b   1.000
_cell.length_c   1.000
_cell.angle_alpha   90.00
_cell.angle_beta   90.00
_cell.angle_gamma   90.00
#
_symmetry.space_group_name_H-M   'P 1'
#
loop_
_entity.id
_entity.type
_entity.pdbx_description
1 polymer ?
#
loop_
_entity_poly.entity_id
_entity_poly.type
_entity_poly.pdbx_seq_one_letter_code
_entity_poly.pdbx_strand_id
1 'polypeptide(L)'
;MKKAILVLILVPLITVCAEAQKVKYKDLYYLLDTRKYDEAEPFLREFLSDPKNVDHTNANFQMAVIYQEKAKKNDVLQETEILKYNIDSAIIYYQKTLTYLDEKEIKRNDEYYQAYKRRDIRTGKFGIKLADIQFDIEKKIEGLKGQKERISELKNYYEQMQQYYAAAQQGFNGLQANYPNRKILFLRADNKLLDDFDVIKKNYLQAIENFDKYKSALGKVVGSGYDQSLRQKQIIDYKNDGKSTPEYLSDNIDFWDFSTWLDQAKADVREKIFPLREQLMVFDQSLNKLREKMVQDSSSVAADINMPLYSKLNSELYEFDKEPLPVAMFDLKIADLKFNSSVIQNRDYTDSLDIMYQLEVVGNRLHQLNAMDSLVNILVGKDLAEECKNYKEYVDAQFGGEAGLQAFVKQKLDFVIEQKRARNTEYERIRERSRWLVAESDSIPLFDIRQGNRYIPLEITDETTSGLYFSGEKPAEGYFSLVERTRVPKVNIKFEVNSEFFNKANIEGISSKTVMDEAGQIYFVVFYTPKPEQDTYVATISKIYTSDGLAWTKSVDLAMTPKNFTYEQQAGEFIVEYDAETGTNGNASKTLVLDKKGNVKE
;
A
#
# COMPACT_ATOMS: atom_id res chain seq x y z
N MET A 1 -67.96 -72.68 -16.29
CA MET A 1 -67.80 -71.21 -16.24
C MET A 1 -69.10 -70.52 -15.84
N LYS A 2 -69.53 -70.63 -14.58
CA LYS A 2 -70.81 -70.07 -14.06
C LYS A 2 -70.70 -69.51 -12.62
N LYS A 3 -69.50 -69.22 -12.12
CA LYS A 3 -69.31 -68.71 -10.73
C LYS A 3 -68.57 -67.38 -10.62
N ALA A 4 -68.14 -66.76 -11.73
CA ALA A 4 -67.33 -65.54 -11.69
C ALA A 4 -68.12 -64.23 -11.96
N ILE A 5 -69.38 -64.30 -12.38
CA ILE A 5 -70.15 -63.10 -12.78
C ILE A 5 -71.08 -62.59 -11.66
N LEU A 6 -71.39 -63.42 -10.64
CA LEU A 6 -72.29 -63.01 -9.55
C LEU A 6 -71.61 -62.19 -8.45
N VAL A 7 -70.27 -62.20 -8.37
CA VAL A 7 -69.51 -61.49 -7.32
C VAL A 7 -69.17 -60.05 -7.72
N LEU A 8 -69.21 -59.71 -9.02
CA LEU A 8 -68.83 -58.37 -9.50
C LEU A 8 -70.00 -57.36 -9.53
N ILE A 9 -71.24 -57.78 -9.25
CA ILE A 9 -72.43 -56.91 -9.28
C ILE A 9 -72.98 -56.62 -7.87
N LEU A 10 -72.46 -57.28 -6.82
CA LEU A 10 -72.96 -57.13 -5.44
C LEU A 10 -72.05 -56.28 -4.51
N VAL A 11 -71.07 -55.57 -5.07
CA VAL A 11 -70.09 -54.77 -4.30
C VAL A 11 -70.40 -53.25 -4.23
N PRO A 12 -71.35 -52.61 -4.97
CA PRO A 12 -71.65 -51.20 -4.73
C PRO A 12 -72.78 -50.95 -3.71
N LEU A 13 -73.23 -51.95 -2.94
CA LEU A 13 -74.41 -51.82 -2.05
C LEU A 13 -74.11 -51.84 -0.54
N ILE A 14 -72.82 -51.73 -0.16
CA ILE A 14 -72.41 -51.52 1.25
C ILE A 14 -71.67 -50.18 1.36
N THR A 15 -72.27 -49.10 0.87
CA THR A 15 -72.12 -47.78 1.51
C THR A 15 -73.18 -47.72 2.60
N VAL A 16 -72.91 -48.41 3.70
CA VAL A 16 -73.57 -48.09 4.97
C VAL A 16 -73.16 -46.67 5.26
N CYS A 17 -74.10 -45.73 5.13
CA CYS A 17 -74.01 -44.46 5.81
C CYS A 17 -73.80 -44.79 7.28
N ALA A 18 -72.55 -44.73 7.74
CA ALA A 18 -72.27 -44.50 9.12
C ALA A 18 -72.86 -43.11 9.41
N GLU A 19 -74.12 -43.08 9.84
CA GLU A 19 -74.67 -41.91 10.49
C GLU A 19 -73.76 -41.65 11.70
N ALA A 20 -72.86 -40.68 11.54
CA ALA A 20 -72.03 -40.17 12.62
C ALA A 20 -72.95 -39.90 13.80
N GLN A 21 -72.64 -40.54 14.93
CA GLN A 21 -73.37 -40.35 16.18
C GLN A 21 -73.40 -38.85 16.46
N LYS A 22 -74.60 -38.23 16.39
CA LYS A 22 -74.73 -36.77 16.57
C LYS A 22 -74.12 -36.37 17.90
N VAL A 23 -73.02 -35.64 17.84
CA VAL A 23 -72.30 -35.13 19.00
C VAL A 23 -73.27 -34.28 19.84
N LYS A 24 -73.49 -34.66 21.10
CA LYS A 24 -74.31 -33.86 22.01
C LYS A 24 -73.42 -32.88 22.75
N TYR A 25 -73.86 -31.63 22.85
CA TYR A 25 -73.08 -30.58 23.51
C TYR A 25 -72.73 -30.90 24.97
N LYS A 26 -73.64 -31.53 25.71
CA LYS A 26 -73.43 -31.90 27.11
C LYS A 26 -72.25 -32.87 27.31
N ASP A 27 -72.07 -33.81 26.37
CA ASP A 27 -71.00 -34.81 26.42
C ASP A 27 -69.63 -34.17 26.08
N LEU A 28 -69.65 -33.13 25.24
CA LEU A 28 -68.50 -32.32 24.88
C LEU A 28 -68.10 -31.31 25.97
N TYR A 29 -69.06 -30.72 26.68
CA TYR A 29 -68.83 -29.67 27.67
C TYR A 29 -67.87 -30.11 28.78
N TYR A 30 -67.89 -31.39 29.16
CA TYR A 30 -66.94 -31.94 30.14
C TYR A 30 -65.48 -31.76 29.71
N LEU A 31 -65.16 -31.94 28.43
CA LEU A 31 -63.81 -31.73 27.89
C LEU A 31 -63.42 -30.25 27.91
N LEU A 32 -64.39 -29.35 27.67
CA LEU A 32 -64.19 -27.90 27.69
C LEU A 32 -63.98 -27.37 29.11
N ASP A 33 -64.77 -27.84 30.08
CA ASP A 33 -64.66 -27.49 31.50
C ASP A 33 -63.34 -27.97 32.12
N THR A 34 -62.86 -29.15 31.69
CA THR A 34 -61.54 -29.68 32.07
C THR A 34 -60.37 -29.09 31.25
N ARG A 35 -60.62 -28.08 30.40
CA ARG A 35 -59.63 -27.37 29.57
C ARG A 35 -58.84 -28.25 28.59
N LYS A 36 -59.39 -29.40 28.21
CA LYS A 36 -58.80 -30.29 27.19
C LYS A 36 -59.12 -29.80 25.77
N TYR A 37 -58.68 -28.57 25.47
CA TYR A 37 -59.07 -27.86 24.25
C TYR A 37 -58.65 -28.57 22.96
N ASP A 38 -57.47 -29.19 22.94
CA ASP A 38 -56.96 -29.90 21.77
C ASP A 38 -57.82 -31.15 21.44
N GLU A 39 -58.35 -31.83 22.46
CA GLU A 39 -59.29 -32.95 22.30
C GLU A 39 -60.72 -32.46 21.98
N ALA A 40 -61.15 -31.33 22.55
CA ALA A 40 -62.52 -30.83 22.43
C ALA A 40 -62.79 -30.11 21.10
N GLU A 41 -61.79 -29.46 20.51
CA GLU A 41 -61.98 -28.62 19.32
C GLU A 41 -62.56 -29.36 18.11
N PRO A 42 -62.10 -30.57 17.70
CA PRO A 42 -62.66 -31.27 16.55
C PRO A 42 -64.15 -31.55 16.71
N PHE A 43 -64.56 -32.00 17.90
CA PHE A 43 -65.95 -32.26 18.23
C PHE A 43 -66.78 -30.97 18.29
N LEU A 44 -66.20 -29.87 18.78
CA LEU A 44 -66.88 -28.57 18.83
C LEU A 44 -67.07 -27.99 17.43
N ARG A 45 -66.09 -28.16 16.53
CA ARG A 45 -66.20 -27.78 15.11
C ARG A 45 -67.27 -28.60 14.41
N GLU A 46 -67.29 -29.91 14.62
CA GLU A 46 -68.32 -30.80 14.06
C GLU A 46 -69.71 -30.41 14.57
N PHE A 47 -69.86 -30.16 15.88
CA PHE A 47 -71.12 -29.73 16.48
C PHE A 47 -71.65 -28.42 15.88
N LEU A 48 -70.78 -27.41 15.73
CA LEU A 48 -71.13 -26.10 15.15
C LEU A 48 -71.29 -26.13 13.61
N SER A 49 -70.88 -27.21 12.94
CA SER A 49 -71.07 -27.37 11.50
C SER A 49 -72.50 -27.76 11.11
N ASP A 50 -73.27 -28.35 12.04
CA ASP A 50 -74.70 -28.60 11.85
C ASP A 50 -75.44 -27.25 11.83
N PRO A 51 -76.17 -26.90 10.75
CA PRO A 51 -76.94 -25.66 10.65
C PRO A 51 -77.87 -25.39 11.84
N LYS A 52 -78.32 -26.43 12.55
CA LYS A 52 -79.18 -26.30 13.73
C LYS A 52 -78.45 -25.78 14.98
N ASN A 53 -77.13 -25.91 15.01
CA ASN A 53 -76.29 -25.61 16.17
C ASN A 53 -75.36 -24.42 15.96
N VAL A 54 -75.33 -23.82 14.76
CA VAL A 54 -74.47 -22.67 14.42
C VAL A 54 -74.65 -21.52 15.41
N ASP A 55 -75.87 -21.33 15.91
CA ASP A 55 -76.25 -20.24 16.81
C ASP A 55 -76.19 -20.65 18.29
N HIS A 56 -75.64 -21.82 18.61
CA HIS A 56 -75.56 -22.30 20.00
C HIS A 56 -74.61 -21.42 20.82
N THR A 57 -75.17 -20.64 21.75
CA THR A 57 -74.48 -19.55 22.46
C THR A 57 -73.22 -20.02 23.20
N ASN A 58 -73.33 -21.01 24.10
CA ASN A 58 -72.16 -21.46 24.88
C ASN A 58 -71.10 -22.19 24.03
N ALA A 59 -71.51 -22.91 22.99
CA ALA A 59 -70.59 -23.59 22.06
C ALA A 59 -69.73 -22.58 21.29
N ASN A 60 -70.34 -21.48 20.81
CA ASN A 60 -69.60 -20.36 20.24
C ASN A 60 -68.66 -19.72 21.27
N PHE A 61 -69.10 -19.53 22.52
CA PHE A 61 -68.24 -18.98 23.58
C PHE A 61 -67.00 -19.84 23.82
N GLN A 62 -67.18 -21.16 23.95
CA GLN A 62 -66.07 -22.08 24.17
C GLN A 62 -65.14 -22.16 22.96
N MET A 63 -65.67 -22.08 21.73
CA MET A 63 -64.83 -21.99 20.53
C MET A 63 -63.97 -20.72 20.55
N ALA A 64 -64.54 -19.58 20.98
CA ALA A 64 -63.79 -18.34 21.14
C ALA A 64 -62.65 -18.48 22.17
N VAL A 65 -62.90 -19.16 23.29
CA VAL A 65 -61.88 -19.47 24.30
C VAL A 65 -60.76 -20.34 23.71
N ILE A 66 -61.09 -21.39 22.95
CA ILE A 66 -60.08 -22.25 22.30
C ILE A 66 -59.18 -21.42 21.38
N TYR A 67 -59.75 -20.60 20.51
CA TYR A 67 -58.97 -19.74 19.62
C TYR A 67 -58.12 -18.71 20.37
N GLN A 68 -58.64 -18.15 21.46
CA GLN A 68 -57.87 -17.27 22.34
C GLN A 68 -56.68 -17.99 22.98
N GLU A 69 -56.85 -19.23 23.43
CA GLU A 69 -55.76 -20.03 24.00
C GLU A 69 -54.74 -20.45 22.94
N LYS A 70 -55.19 -20.75 21.71
CA LYS A 70 -54.27 -20.97 20.58
C LYS A 70 -53.43 -19.74 20.27
N ALA A 71 -54.05 -18.56 20.21
CA ALA A 71 -53.33 -17.31 19.97
C ALA A 71 -52.24 -17.03 21.02
N LYS A 72 -52.45 -17.42 22.28
CA LYS A 72 -51.44 -17.30 23.35
C LYS A 72 -50.24 -18.23 23.17
N LYS A 73 -50.40 -19.34 22.45
CA LYS A 73 -49.33 -20.31 22.19
C LYS A 73 -48.50 -19.96 20.96
N ASN A 74 -49.02 -19.10 20.08
CA ASN A 74 -48.33 -18.73 18.84
C ASN A 74 -47.19 -17.74 19.10
N ASP A 75 -46.09 -17.90 18.36
CA ASP A 75 -44.97 -16.98 18.41
C ASP A 75 -45.32 -15.63 17.75
N VAL A 76 -45.02 -14.53 18.45
CA VAL A 76 -45.41 -13.19 18.02
C VAL A 76 -44.64 -12.68 16.79
N LEU A 77 -43.45 -13.24 16.49
CA LEU A 77 -42.61 -12.84 15.36
C LEU A 77 -42.60 -13.86 14.21
N GLN A 78 -42.57 -15.15 14.52
CA GLN A 78 -42.50 -16.25 13.54
C GLN A 78 -43.89 -16.64 13.03
N GLU A 79 -44.90 -16.67 13.91
CA GLU A 79 -46.25 -17.15 13.61
C GLU A 79 -47.29 -16.02 13.62
N THR A 80 -46.85 -14.78 13.36
CA THR A 80 -47.68 -13.56 13.47
C THR A 80 -49.02 -13.68 12.75
N GLU A 81 -49.05 -14.23 11.53
CA GLU A 81 -50.30 -14.33 10.75
C GLU A 81 -51.24 -15.41 11.29
N ILE A 82 -50.70 -16.53 11.80
CA ILE A 82 -51.49 -17.58 12.47
C ILE A 82 -52.07 -17.02 13.77
N LEU A 83 -51.27 -16.28 14.54
CA LEU A 83 -51.69 -15.61 15.75
C LEU A 83 -52.85 -14.64 15.46
N LYS A 84 -52.69 -13.76 14.47
CA LYS A 84 -53.75 -12.81 14.05
C LYS A 84 -55.03 -13.54 13.63
N TYR A 85 -54.90 -14.62 12.86
CA TYR A 85 -56.04 -15.45 12.45
C TYR A 85 -56.77 -16.06 13.65
N ASN A 86 -56.04 -16.57 14.64
CA ASN A 86 -56.61 -17.11 15.87
C ASN A 86 -57.31 -16.00 16.69
N ILE A 87 -56.71 -14.80 16.77
CA ILE A 87 -57.37 -13.65 17.41
C ILE A 87 -58.67 -13.28 16.69
N ASP A 88 -58.65 -13.15 15.36
CA ASP A 88 -59.85 -12.79 14.58
C ASP A 88 -60.95 -13.84 14.73
N SER A 89 -60.59 -15.12 14.71
CA SER A 89 -61.51 -16.22 14.94
C SER A 89 -62.12 -16.13 16.34
N ALA A 90 -61.31 -15.89 17.38
CA ALA A 90 -61.82 -15.71 18.75
C ALA A 90 -62.82 -14.54 18.83
N ILE A 91 -62.50 -13.39 18.22
CA ILE A 91 -63.39 -12.22 18.18
C ILE A 91 -64.73 -12.57 17.50
N ILE A 92 -64.70 -13.25 16.35
CA ILE A 92 -65.91 -13.64 15.60
C ILE A 92 -66.81 -14.51 16.49
N TYR A 93 -66.25 -15.52 17.15
CA TYR A 93 -67.02 -16.43 18.01
C TYR A 93 -67.54 -15.74 19.29
N TYR A 94 -66.78 -14.82 19.87
CA TYR A 94 -67.27 -13.98 20.97
C TYR A 94 -68.42 -13.06 20.55
N GLN A 95 -68.35 -12.46 19.36
CA GLN A 95 -69.43 -11.63 18.82
C GLN A 95 -70.71 -12.43 18.54
N LYS A 96 -70.56 -13.64 17.97
CA LYS A 96 -71.69 -14.58 17.82
C LYS A 96 -72.32 -14.91 19.17
N THR A 97 -71.50 -15.18 20.19
CA THR A 97 -71.98 -15.43 21.55
C THR A 97 -72.82 -14.26 22.06
N LEU A 98 -72.34 -13.02 21.94
CA LEU A 98 -73.07 -11.82 22.39
C LEU A 98 -74.42 -11.63 21.68
N THR A 99 -74.53 -12.07 20.41
CA THR A 99 -75.77 -11.93 19.61
C THR A 99 -76.89 -12.82 20.14
N TYR A 100 -76.57 -14.02 20.62
CA TYR A 100 -77.54 -15.02 21.09
C TYR A 100 -77.58 -15.18 22.62
N LEU A 101 -76.85 -14.36 23.36
CA LEU A 101 -76.81 -14.39 24.82
C LEU A 101 -77.91 -13.49 25.41
N ASP A 102 -78.92 -14.10 26.01
CA ASP A 102 -80.00 -13.41 26.72
C ASP A 102 -80.26 -14.00 28.13
N GLU A 103 -81.18 -13.40 28.89
CA GLU A 103 -81.53 -13.93 30.22
C GLU A 103 -82.17 -15.31 30.18
N LYS A 104 -82.84 -15.68 29.08
CA LYS A 104 -83.54 -16.97 28.97
C LYS A 104 -82.52 -18.09 28.78
N GLU A 105 -81.51 -17.86 27.95
CA GLU A 105 -80.39 -18.75 27.70
C GLU A 105 -79.65 -19.05 29.01
N ILE A 106 -79.30 -18.02 29.78
CA ILE A 106 -78.58 -18.20 31.06
C ILE A 106 -79.43 -18.99 32.07
N LYS A 107 -80.74 -18.72 32.16
CA LYS A 107 -81.63 -19.44 33.09
C LYS A 107 -81.83 -20.91 32.69
N ARG A 108 -81.82 -21.21 31.39
CA ARG A 108 -82.02 -22.58 30.88
C ARG A 108 -80.76 -23.43 30.95
N ASN A 109 -79.60 -22.82 30.74
CA ASN A 109 -78.32 -23.49 30.59
C ASN A 109 -77.29 -23.02 31.64
N ASP A 110 -77.74 -22.76 32.87
CA ASP A 110 -76.92 -22.20 33.95
C ASP A 110 -75.68 -23.08 34.27
N GLU A 111 -75.80 -24.39 34.09
CA GLU A 111 -74.69 -25.37 34.21
C GLU A 111 -73.47 -25.02 33.35
N TYR A 112 -73.63 -24.33 32.21
CA TYR A 112 -72.52 -23.99 31.31
C TYR A 112 -71.88 -22.61 31.57
N TYR A 113 -72.42 -21.85 32.52
CA TYR A 113 -71.93 -20.51 32.86
C TYR A 113 -71.51 -20.41 34.35
N GLN A 114 -71.24 -21.55 35.00
CA GLN A 114 -70.89 -21.59 36.43
C GLN A 114 -69.68 -20.73 36.78
N ALA A 115 -68.75 -20.49 35.84
CA ALA A 115 -67.62 -19.58 36.01
C ALA A 115 -68.02 -18.13 36.39
N TYR A 116 -69.25 -17.71 36.07
CA TYR A 116 -69.77 -16.37 36.34
C TYR A 116 -70.70 -16.32 37.57
N LYS A 117 -70.85 -17.44 38.29
CA LYS A 117 -71.74 -17.54 39.46
C LYS A 117 -71.16 -16.74 40.62
N ARG A 118 -71.90 -15.71 41.06
CA ARG A 118 -71.49 -14.85 42.18
C ARG A 118 -72.65 -14.54 43.11
N ARG A 119 -72.32 -14.13 44.34
CA ARG A 119 -73.31 -13.72 45.33
C ARG A 119 -73.81 -12.32 44.99
N ASP A 120 -75.12 -12.18 44.80
CA ASP A 120 -75.74 -10.88 44.60
C ASP A 120 -75.73 -10.09 45.92
N ILE A 121 -75.14 -8.89 45.89
CA ILE A 121 -74.92 -8.04 47.07
C ILE A 121 -76.24 -7.54 47.67
N ARG A 122 -77.29 -7.38 46.85
CA ARG A 122 -78.59 -6.82 47.28
C ARG A 122 -79.54 -7.88 47.83
N THR A 123 -79.47 -9.11 47.33
CA THR A 123 -80.41 -10.19 47.67
C THR A 123 -79.77 -11.35 48.43
N GLY A 124 -78.43 -11.40 48.50
CA GLY A 124 -77.67 -12.46 49.16
C GLY A 124 -77.69 -13.81 48.44
N LYS A 125 -78.46 -13.97 47.35
CA LYS A 125 -78.59 -15.20 46.56
C LYS A 125 -77.45 -15.32 45.56
N PHE A 126 -76.99 -16.55 45.32
CA PHE A 126 -76.05 -16.83 44.25
C PHE A 126 -76.79 -16.89 42.92
N GLY A 127 -76.26 -16.21 41.91
CA GLY A 127 -76.82 -16.18 40.57
C GLY A 127 -75.78 -15.74 39.54
N ILE A 128 -76.12 -15.94 38.27
CA ILE A 128 -75.34 -15.51 37.12
C ILE A 128 -76.09 -14.34 36.50
N LYS A 129 -75.44 -13.17 36.36
CA LYS A 129 -76.06 -12.01 35.70
C LYS A 129 -75.58 -11.92 34.27
N LEU A 130 -76.52 -11.65 33.36
CA LEU A 130 -76.23 -11.42 31.94
C LEU A 130 -75.16 -10.34 31.72
N ALA A 131 -75.29 -9.22 32.43
CA ALA A 131 -74.38 -8.09 32.32
C ALA A 131 -72.92 -8.45 32.63
N ASP A 132 -72.68 -9.43 33.50
CA ASP A 132 -71.30 -9.84 33.85
C ASP A 132 -70.64 -10.64 32.74
N ILE A 133 -71.41 -11.54 32.11
CA ILE A 133 -70.93 -12.34 30.98
C ILE A 133 -70.71 -11.42 29.77
N GLN A 134 -71.67 -10.54 29.49
CA GLN A 134 -71.54 -9.56 28.41
C GLN A 134 -70.31 -8.67 28.60
N PHE A 135 -70.14 -8.11 29.80
CA PHE A 135 -68.99 -7.27 30.12
C PHE A 135 -67.66 -8.02 29.98
N ASP A 136 -67.56 -9.27 30.46
CA ASP A 136 -66.35 -10.09 30.30
C ASP A 136 -66.04 -10.36 28.82
N ILE A 137 -67.04 -10.76 28.04
CA ILE A 137 -66.84 -11.02 26.60
C ILE A 137 -66.46 -9.74 25.85
N GLU A 138 -67.12 -8.61 26.13
CA GLU A 138 -66.77 -7.32 25.55
C GLU A 138 -65.34 -6.91 25.89
N LYS A 139 -64.92 -7.08 27.15
CA LYS A 139 -63.54 -6.82 27.58
C LYS A 139 -62.53 -7.75 26.92
N LYS A 140 -62.88 -9.01 26.70
CA LYS A 140 -62.05 -9.96 25.95
C LYS A 140 -61.90 -9.57 24.49
N ILE A 141 -62.99 -9.17 23.83
CA ILE A 141 -62.94 -8.65 22.45
C ILE A 141 -62.06 -7.40 22.39
N GLU A 142 -62.24 -6.45 23.30
CA GLU A 142 -61.43 -5.22 23.38
C GLU A 142 -59.95 -5.54 23.57
N GLY A 143 -59.61 -6.43 24.51
CA GLY A 143 -58.25 -6.87 24.77
C GLY A 143 -57.62 -7.58 23.56
N LEU A 144 -58.36 -8.45 22.87
CA LEU A 144 -57.91 -9.16 21.67
C LEU A 144 -57.65 -8.20 20.50
N LYS A 145 -58.53 -7.22 20.28
CA LYS A 145 -58.32 -6.17 19.27
C LYS A 145 -57.07 -5.36 19.56
N GLY A 146 -56.91 -4.87 20.79
CA GLY A 146 -55.73 -4.13 21.20
C GLY A 146 -54.43 -4.95 21.11
N GLN A 147 -54.49 -6.26 21.40
CA GLN A 147 -53.35 -7.17 21.23
C GLN A 147 -52.98 -7.34 19.75
N LYS A 148 -53.97 -7.53 18.86
CA LYS A 148 -53.74 -7.66 17.41
C LYS A 148 -53.05 -6.42 16.83
N GLU A 149 -53.50 -5.24 17.22
CA GLU A 149 -52.91 -3.96 16.78
C GLU A 149 -51.43 -3.86 17.21
N ARG A 150 -51.14 -4.14 18.49
CA ARG A 150 -49.76 -4.12 19.01
C ARG A 150 -48.86 -5.14 18.32
N ILE A 151 -49.36 -6.34 18.03
CA ILE A 151 -48.59 -7.37 17.32
C ILE A 151 -48.32 -6.98 15.86
N SER A 152 -49.29 -6.32 15.22
CA SER A 152 -49.11 -5.79 13.86
C SER A 152 -48.05 -4.70 13.82
N GLU A 153 -48.10 -3.76 14.77
CA GLU A 153 -47.10 -2.71 14.94
C GLU A 153 -45.71 -3.29 15.22
N LEU A 154 -45.62 -4.24 16.15
CA LEU A 154 -44.38 -4.97 16.49
C LEU A 154 -43.75 -5.61 15.25
N LYS A 155 -44.53 -6.38 14.50
CA LYS A 155 -44.05 -7.08 13.31
C LYS A 155 -43.58 -6.11 12.23
N ASN A 156 -44.31 -5.02 12.01
CA ASN A 156 -43.93 -4.01 11.05
C ASN A 156 -42.57 -3.37 11.40
N TYR A 157 -42.34 -2.97 12.66
CA TYR A 157 -41.03 -2.43 13.04
C TYR A 157 -39.90 -3.45 12.94
N TYR A 158 -40.17 -4.71 13.28
CA TYR A 158 -39.22 -5.81 13.14
C TYR A 158 -38.81 -6.02 11.67
N GLU A 159 -39.77 -6.08 10.75
CA GLU A 159 -39.51 -6.24 9.31
C GLU A 159 -38.78 -5.02 8.73
N GLN A 160 -39.18 -3.80 9.11
CA GLN A 160 -38.50 -2.57 8.67
C GLN A 160 -37.06 -2.51 9.16
N MET A 161 -36.80 -2.87 10.42
CA MET A 161 -35.43 -2.99 10.95
C MET A 161 -34.59 -3.95 10.10
N GLN A 162 -35.11 -5.15 9.81
CA GLN A 162 -34.40 -6.13 8.97
C GLN A 162 -34.12 -5.59 7.57
N GLN A 163 -35.13 -5.00 6.93
CA GLN A 163 -35.02 -4.46 5.59
C GLN A 163 -33.98 -3.33 5.49
N TYR A 164 -34.05 -2.34 6.39
CA TYR A 164 -33.12 -1.21 6.37
C TYR A 164 -31.69 -1.64 6.69
N TYR A 165 -31.51 -2.57 7.64
CA TYR A 165 -30.17 -3.08 7.94
C TYR A 165 -29.61 -3.88 6.77
N ALA A 166 -30.41 -4.75 6.14
CA ALA A 166 -30.00 -5.49 4.96
C ALA A 166 -29.62 -4.57 3.80
N ALA A 167 -30.36 -3.46 3.60
CA ALA A 167 -30.04 -2.46 2.59
C ALA A 167 -28.71 -1.74 2.89
N ALA A 168 -28.44 -1.39 4.16
CA ALA A 168 -27.17 -0.81 4.57
C ALA A 168 -26.00 -1.79 4.33
N GLN A 169 -26.16 -3.04 4.75
CA GLN A 169 -25.16 -4.10 4.53
C GLN A 169 -24.91 -4.37 3.04
N GLN A 170 -25.97 -4.41 2.23
CA GLN A 170 -25.85 -4.57 0.78
C GLN A 170 -25.10 -3.40 0.15
N GLY A 171 -25.41 -2.16 0.56
CA GLY A 171 -24.69 -0.98 0.08
C GLY A 171 -23.21 -1.01 0.45
N PHE A 172 -22.89 -1.39 1.69
CA PHE A 172 -21.51 -1.55 2.15
C PHE A 172 -20.75 -2.66 1.40
N ASN A 173 -21.39 -3.80 1.16
CA ASN A 173 -20.82 -4.88 0.34
C ASN A 173 -20.60 -4.41 -1.11
N GLY A 174 -21.50 -3.58 -1.64
CA GLY A 174 -21.35 -2.92 -2.94
C GLY A 174 -20.13 -2.00 -2.98
N LEU A 175 -19.87 -1.25 -1.90
CA LEU A 175 -18.63 -0.46 -1.76
C LEU A 175 -17.40 -1.37 -1.81
N GLN A 176 -17.37 -2.44 -1.04
CA GLN A 176 -16.24 -3.39 -1.02
C GLN A 176 -16.00 -4.05 -2.39
N ALA A 177 -17.07 -4.29 -3.17
CA ALA A 177 -16.95 -4.86 -4.51
C ALA A 177 -16.35 -3.85 -5.51
N ASN A 178 -16.79 -2.58 -5.45
CA ASN A 178 -16.31 -1.52 -6.34
C ASN A 178 -14.93 -0.98 -5.94
N TYR A 179 -14.61 -1.03 -4.64
CA TYR A 179 -13.38 -0.53 -4.05
C TYR A 179 -12.77 -1.63 -3.16
N PRO A 180 -12.02 -2.59 -3.72
CA PRO A 180 -11.59 -3.80 -2.99
C PRO A 180 -10.66 -3.59 -1.79
N ASN A 181 -10.04 -2.41 -1.67
CA ASN A 181 -9.10 -2.12 -0.62
C ASN A 181 -9.09 -0.62 -0.28
N ARG A 182 -8.44 -0.29 0.84
CA ARG A 182 -8.35 1.08 1.37
C ARG A 182 -7.72 2.05 0.37
N LYS A 183 -6.63 1.67 -0.31
CA LYS A 183 -5.97 2.47 -1.34
C LYS A 183 -6.97 2.90 -2.42
N ILE A 184 -7.69 1.93 -3.00
CA ILE A 184 -8.64 2.16 -4.09
C ILE A 184 -9.83 3.00 -3.61
N LEU A 185 -10.39 2.70 -2.43
CA LEU A 185 -11.52 3.45 -1.85
C LEU A 185 -11.19 4.94 -1.70
N PHE A 186 -10.05 5.26 -1.09
CA PHE A 186 -9.69 6.64 -0.80
C PHE A 186 -9.17 7.37 -2.03
N LEU A 187 -8.24 6.78 -2.79
CA LEU A 187 -7.64 7.48 -3.93
C LEU A 187 -8.64 7.71 -5.06
N ARG A 188 -9.65 6.85 -5.23
CA ARG A 188 -10.72 7.03 -6.23
C ARG A 188 -11.97 7.72 -5.70
N ALA A 189 -11.94 8.23 -4.48
CA ALA A 189 -13.10 8.86 -3.87
C ALA A 189 -13.57 10.07 -4.69
N ASP A 190 -14.87 10.16 -4.93
CA ASP A 190 -15.53 11.28 -5.59
C ASP A 190 -16.80 11.67 -4.83
N ASN A 191 -17.51 12.69 -5.32
CA ASN A 191 -18.76 13.11 -4.68
C ASN A 191 -19.83 12.01 -4.70
N LYS A 192 -19.83 11.16 -5.74
CA LYS A 192 -20.77 10.04 -5.83
C LYS A 192 -20.53 9.02 -4.72
N LEU A 193 -19.27 8.69 -4.42
CA LEU A 193 -18.91 7.82 -3.30
C LEU A 193 -19.38 8.42 -1.96
N LEU A 194 -19.26 9.73 -1.79
CA LEU A 194 -19.74 10.41 -0.58
C LEU A 194 -21.27 10.35 -0.45
N ASP A 195 -22.00 10.42 -1.57
CA ASP A 195 -23.45 10.24 -1.60
C ASP A 195 -23.83 8.79 -1.27
N ASP A 196 -23.08 7.80 -1.81
CA ASP A 196 -23.26 6.39 -1.48
C ASP A 196 -23.04 6.14 0.04
N PHE A 197 -22.05 6.81 0.65
CA PHE A 197 -21.84 6.76 2.10
C PHE A 197 -23.07 7.28 2.87
N ASP A 198 -23.66 8.39 2.43
CA ASP A 198 -24.84 8.97 3.09
C ASP A 198 -26.07 8.06 2.98
N VAL A 199 -26.26 7.39 1.84
CA VAL A 199 -27.36 6.42 1.64
C VAL A 199 -27.20 5.23 2.59
N ILE A 200 -26.00 4.65 2.69
CA ILE A 200 -25.74 3.52 3.57
C ILE A 200 -25.95 3.92 5.03
N LYS A 201 -25.39 5.06 5.44
CA LYS A 201 -25.54 5.60 6.80
C LYS A 201 -27.01 5.82 7.13
N LYS A 202 -27.78 6.44 6.23
CA LYS A 202 -29.21 6.68 6.42
C LYS A 202 -29.98 5.38 6.66
N ASN A 203 -29.75 4.36 5.83
CA ASN A 203 -30.39 3.06 6.00
C ASN A 203 -30.01 2.41 7.34
N TYR A 204 -28.74 2.46 7.73
CA TYR A 204 -28.30 1.95 9.03
C TYR A 204 -29.00 2.66 10.20
N LEU A 205 -29.02 4.00 10.21
CA LEU A 205 -29.67 4.77 11.27
C LEU A 205 -31.18 4.50 11.34
N GLN A 206 -31.85 4.33 10.19
CA GLN A 206 -33.25 3.91 10.16
C GLN A 206 -33.46 2.50 10.73
N ALA A 207 -32.51 1.58 10.55
CA ALA A 207 -32.57 0.26 11.17
C ALA A 207 -32.47 0.34 12.70
N ILE A 208 -31.56 1.18 13.23
CA ILE A 208 -31.42 1.43 14.68
C ILE A 208 -32.71 2.04 15.24
N GLU A 209 -33.25 3.07 14.58
CA GLU A 209 -34.50 3.70 15.01
C GLU A 209 -35.67 2.71 15.03
N ASN A 210 -35.77 1.83 14.02
CA ASN A 210 -36.79 0.79 13.99
C ASN A 210 -36.56 -0.30 15.04
N PHE A 211 -35.32 -0.62 15.41
CA PHE A 211 -35.03 -1.52 16.53
C PHE A 211 -35.54 -0.94 17.86
N ASP A 212 -35.33 0.36 18.11
CA ASP A 212 -35.82 1.01 19.33
C ASP A 212 -37.36 1.04 19.41
N LYS A 213 -38.02 1.29 18.26
CA LYS A 213 -39.48 1.20 18.13
C LYS A 213 -39.99 -0.23 18.31
N TYR A 214 -39.31 -1.21 17.71
CA TYR A 214 -39.57 -2.63 17.90
C TYR A 214 -39.49 -3.02 19.38
N LYS A 215 -38.40 -2.67 20.07
CA LYS A 215 -38.20 -2.97 21.48
C LYS A 215 -39.27 -2.33 22.37
N SER A 216 -39.65 -1.09 22.05
CA SER A 216 -40.74 -0.39 22.73
C SER A 216 -42.11 -1.04 22.50
N ALA A 217 -42.37 -1.55 21.29
CA ALA A 217 -43.59 -2.28 20.98
C ALA A 217 -43.61 -3.65 21.66
N LEU A 218 -42.46 -4.33 21.72
CA LEU A 218 -42.30 -5.65 22.33
C LEU A 218 -42.69 -5.62 23.81
N GLY A 219 -42.26 -4.60 24.56
CA GLY A 219 -42.61 -4.41 25.97
C GLY A 219 -44.12 -4.19 26.23
N LYS A 220 -44.93 -3.91 25.19
CA LYS A 220 -46.38 -3.75 25.29
C LYS A 220 -47.16 -5.04 24.95
N VAL A 221 -46.48 -6.06 24.44
CA VAL A 221 -47.07 -7.35 24.07
C VAL A 221 -46.85 -8.34 25.21
N VAL A 222 -47.95 -8.88 25.74
CA VAL A 222 -47.91 -9.84 26.85
C VAL A 222 -47.47 -11.21 26.33
N GLY A 223 -46.49 -11.82 27.00
CA GLY A 223 -46.06 -13.19 26.70
C GLY A 223 -45.26 -13.33 25.40
N SER A 224 -44.52 -12.29 24.99
CA SER A 224 -43.75 -12.30 23.74
C SER A 224 -42.67 -13.38 23.70
N GLY A 225 -42.05 -13.71 24.83
CA GLY A 225 -40.94 -14.69 24.89
C GLY A 225 -39.59 -14.16 24.42
N TYR A 226 -39.49 -12.88 24.05
CA TYR A 226 -38.27 -12.23 23.55
C TYR A 226 -37.80 -11.12 24.49
N ASP A 227 -36.49 -11.03 24.73
CA ASP A 227 -35.82 -9.90 25.40
C ASP A 227 -34.56 -9.49 24.64
N GLN A 228 -34.77 -9.00 23.42
CA GLN A 228 -33.67 -8.73 22.50
C GLN A 228 -32.94 -7.42 22.85
N SER A 229 -31.62 -7.47 22.76
CA SER A 229 -30.72 -6.34 22.86
C SER A 229 -29.86 -6.22 21.60
N LEU A 230 -29.46 -4.99 21.29
CA LEU A 230 -28.66 -4.69 20.11
C LEU A 230 -27.21 -4.42 20.52
N ARG A 231 -26.28 -5.13 19.89
CA ARG A 231 -24.85 -4.90 20.03
C ARG A 231 -24.27 -4.42 18.70
N GLN A 232 -23.56 -3.29 18.78
CA GLN A 232 -22.93 -2.67 17.62
C GLN A 232 -21.45 -3.07 17.56
N LYS A 233 -21.05 -3.75 16.48
CA LYS A 233 -19.68 -4.20 16.18
C LYS A 233 -18.96 -3.17 15.32
N GLN A 234 -17.76 -2.79 15.72
CA GLN A 234 -16.95 -1.84 14.96
C GLN A 234 -16.37 -2.49 13.70
N ILE A 235 -16.24 -1.69 12.64
CA ILE A 235 -15.54 -2.09 11.40
C ILE A 235 -14.09 -1.66 11.52
N ILE A 236 -13.18 -2.63 11.61
CA ILE A 236 -11.73 -2.41 11.72
C ILE A 236 -11.06 -2.85 10.42
N ASP A 237 -11.39 -4.05 9.94
CA ASP A 237 -10.91 -4.58 8.68
C ASP A 237 -11.95 -4.32 7.58
N TYR A 238 -11.73 -3.25 6.81
CA TYR A 238 -12.59 -2.87 5.69
C TYR A 238 -12.83 -4.01 4.70
N LYS A 239 -11.94 -5.00 4.55
CA LYS A 239 -12.10 -6.09 3.58
C LYS A 239 -12.99 -7.22 4.10
N ASN A 240 -12.96 -7.49 5.40
CA ASN A 240 -13.56 -8.69 5.98
C ASN A 240 -14.79 -8.39 6.85
N ASP A 241 -14.82 -7.23 7.52
CA ASP A 241 -15.92 -6.83 8.37
C ASP A 241 -17.15 -6.39 7.55
N GLY A 242 -18.31 -6.30 8.22
CA GLY A 242 -19.56 -5.87 7.60
C GLY A 242 -20.33 -6.94 6.82
N LYS A 243 -19.76 -8.15 6.64
CA LYS A 243 -20.32 -9.18 5.76
C LYS A 243 -21.27 -10.18 6.43
N SER A 244 -21.16 -10.39 7.73
CA SER A 244 -21.97 -11.39 8.44
C SER A 244 -23.43 -10.94 8.57
N THR A 245 -24.38 -11.83 8.26
CA THR A 245 -25.80 -11.57 8.47
C THR A 245 -26.16 -11.66 9.95
N PRO A 246 -26.92 -10.71 10.52
CA PRO A 246 -27.36 -10.80 11.92
C PRO A 246 -28.33 -11.95 12.15
N GLU A 247 -28.25 -12.57 13.32
CA GLU A 247 -29.25 -13.51 13.80
C GLU A 247 -30.38 -12.76 14.53
N TYR A 248 -31.41 -12.35 13.78
CA TYR A 248 -32.48 -11.47 14.25
C TYR A 248 -33.43 -12.08 15.29
N LEU A 249 -33.31 -13.38 15.60
CA LEU A 249 -34.11 -14.05 16.62
C LEU A 249 -33.34 -14.27 17.92
N SER A 250 -32.04 -14.01 17.93
CA SER A 250 -31.21 -14.13 19.12
C SER A 250 -31.50 -13.03 20.14
N ASP A 251 -31.22 -13.29 21.42
CA ASP A 251 -31.32 -12.28 22.49
C ASP A 251 -30.33 -11.12 22.29
N ASN A 252 -29.23 -11.36 21.57
CA ASN A 252 -28.19 -10.37 21.30
C ASN A 252 -27.99 -10.24 19.79
N ILE A 253 -28.71 -9.32 19.19
CA ILE A 253 -28.60 -9.03 17.76
C ILE A 253 -27.32 -8.25 17.51
N ASP A 254 -26.47 -8.78 16.63
CA ASP A 254 -25.19 -8.17 16.27
C ASP A 254 -25.29 -7.38 14.97
N PHE A 255 -25.28 -6.05 15.08
CA PHE A 255 -25.19 -5.14 13.93
C PHE A 255 -23.76 -4.63 13.79
N TRP A 256 -23.30 -4.45 12.56
CA TRP A 256 -22.08 -3.69 12.27
C TRP A 256 -22.39 -2.21 12.31
N ASP A 257 -21.53 -1.43 12.98
CA ASP A 257 -21.65 0.01 13.06
C ASP A 257 -21.10 0.66 11.78
N PHE A 258 -21.97 0.71 10.76
CA PHE A 258 -21.65 1.40 9.52
C PHE A 258 -21.56 2.91 9.71
N SER A 259 -22.30 3.51 10.65
CA SER A 259 -22.35 4.97 10.82
C SER A 259 -21.00 5.53 11.21
N THR A 260 -20.40 5.02 12.29
CA THR A 260 -19.12 5.53 12.80
C THR A 260 -18.00 5.38 11.78
N TRP A 261 -17.96 4.24 11.10
CA TRP A 261 -16.96 3.99 10.06
C TRP A 261 -17.13 4.93 8.85
N LEU A 262 -18.38 5.11 8.37
CA LEU A 262 -18.67 5.97 7.22
C LEU A 262 -18.37 7.44 7.52
N ASP A 263 -18.64 7.91 8.74
CA ASP A 263 -18.30 9.27 9.15
C ASP A 263 -16.79 9.49 9.15
N GLN A 264 -16.02 8.55 9.69
CA GLN A 264 -14.56 8.62 9.67
C GLN A 264 -14.01 8.56 8.24
N ALA A 265 -14.52 7.66 7.39
CA ALA A 265 -14.10 7.55 6.01
C ALA A 265 -14.43 8.83 5.21
N LYS A 266 -15.61 9.42 5.45
CA LYS A 266 -16.03 10.68 4.83
C LYS A 266 -15.15 11.85 5.26
N ALA A 267 -14.77 11.92 6.54
CA ALA A 267 -13.83 12.91 7.05
C ALA A 267 -12.45 12.75 6.40
N ASP A 268 -11.91 11.53 6.36
CA ASP A 268 -10.63 11.24 5.71
C ASP A 268 -10.62 11.67 4.22
N VAL A 269 -11.71 11.41 3.48
CA VAL A 269 -11.83 11.86 2.08
C VAL A 269 -11.81 13.39 1.97
N ARG A 270 -12.63 14.09 2.76
CA ARG A 270 -12.79 15.54 2.65
C ARG A 270 -11.62 16.33 3.19
N GLU A 271 -11.03 15.89 4.29
CA GLU A 271 -10.00 16.64 5.03
C GLU A 271 -8.59 16.26 4.58
N LYS A 272 -8.38 15.04 4.06
CA LYS A 272 -7.06 14.56 3.63
C LYS A 272 -6.99 14.38 2.13
N ILE A 273 -7.85 13.57 1.53
CA ILE A 273 -7.72 13.19 0.11
C ILE A 273 -7.93 14.38 -0.84
N PHE A 274 -9.03 15.13 -0.70
CA PHE A 274 -9.30 16.25 -1.61
C PHE A 274 -8.22 17.35 -1.54
N PRO A 275 -7.81 17.84 -0.35
CA PRO A 275 -6.70 18.79 -0.25
C PRO A 275 -5.37 18.23 -0.77
N LEU A 276 -5.12 16.92 -0.58
CA LEU A 276 -3.92 16.29 -1.10
C LEU A 276 -3.89 16.36 -2.63
N ARG A 277 -5.00 16.07 -3.32
CA ARG A 277 -5.09 16.18 -4.80
C ARG A 277 -4.76 17.58 -5.30
N GLU A 278 -5.29 18.61 -4.66
CA GLU A 278 -4.97 20.00 -4.99
C GLU A 278 -3.48 20.30 -4.80
N GLN A 279 -2.90 19.87 -3.68
CA GLN A 279 -1.49 20.10 -3.40
C GLN A 279 -0.57 19.36 -4.40
N LEU A 280 -0.95 18.18 -4.88
CA LEU A 280 -0.21 17.47 -5.94
C LEU A 280 -0.16 18.28 -7.23
N MET A 281 -1.27 18.87 -7.64
CA MET A 281 -1.31 19.74 -8.83
C MET A 281 -0.46 20.99 -8.63
N VAL A 282 -0.57 21.64 -7.47
CA VAL A 282 0.20 22.86 -7.15
C VAL A 282 1.71 22.58 -7.15
N PHE A 283 2.13 21.46 -6.56
CA PHE A 283 3.53 21.07 -6.54
C PHE A 283 4.06 20.76 -7.95
N ASP A 284 3.30 20.03 -8.76
CA ASP A 284 3.69 19.75 -10.15
C ASP A 284 3.82 21.03 -10.99
N GLN A 285 2.86 21.94 -10.87
CA GLN A 285 2.91 23.25 -11.51
C GLN A 285 4.14 24.06 -11.06
N SER A 286 4.54 23.96 -9.79
CA SER A 286 5.76 24.59 -9.31
C SER A 286 7.01 24.04 -9.99
N LEU A 287 7.10 22.73 -10.21
CA LEU A 287 8.20 22.10 -10.94
C LEU A 287 8.20 22.53 -12.42
N ASN A 288 7.02 22.62 -13.05
CA ASN A 288 6.90 23.07 -14.44
C ASN A 288 7.34 24.54 -14.58
N LYS A 289 6.99 25.42 -13.63
CA LYS A 289 7.47 26.82 -13.60
C LYS A 289 8.99 26.91 -13.45
N LEU A 290 9.60 26.08 -12.61
CA LEU A 290 11.06 26.01 -12.49
C LEU A 290 11.70 25.57 -13.81
N ARG A 291 11.07 24.62 -14.52
CA ARG A 291 11.53 24.20 -15.84
C ARG A 291 11.45 25.33 -16.87
N GLU A 292 10.36 26.10 -16.88
CA GLU A 292 10.20 27.27 -17.75
C GLU A 292 11.25 28.35 -17.45
N LYS A 293 11.44 28.70 -16.17
CA LYS A 293 12.46 29.64 -15.71
C LYS A 293 13.86 29.22 -16.15
N MET A 294 14.19 27.94 -16.00
CA MET A 294 15.48 27.38 -16.43
C MET A 294 15.72 27.54 -17.93
N VAL A 295 14.68 27.35 -18.76
CA VAL A 295 14.77 27.52 -20.22
C VAL A 295 14.88 28.99 -20.62
N GLN A 296 14.13 29.89 -19.96
CA GLN A 296 14.10 31.31 -20.28
C GLN A 296 15.34 32.06 -19.79
N ASP A 297 15.68 31.88 -18.51
CA ASP A 297 16.75 32.64 -17.84
C ASP A 297 18.13 31.97 -18.01
N SER A 298 18.18 30.75 -18.55
CA SER A 298 19.41 29.94 -18.63
C SER A 298 20.14 29.87 -17.29
N SER A 299 19.38 29.69 -16.20
CA SER A 299 19.89 29.68 -14.83
C SER A 299 19.61 28.33 -14.13
N SER A 300 20.44 28.00 -13.15
CA SER A 300 20.25 26.81 -12.31
C SER A 300 19.08 27.04 -11.35
N VAL A 301 18.17 26.07 -11.29
CA VAL A 301 16.98 26.11 -10.43
C VAL A 301 16.96 24.99 -9.39
N ALA A 302 18.05 24.23 -9.26
CA ALA A 302 18.13 23.07 -8.37
C ALA A 302 17.90 23.44 -6.88
N ALA A 303 18.29 24.64 -6.47
CA ALA A 303 18.09 25.15 -5.11
C ALA A 303 16.67 25.70 -4.86
N ASP A 304 15.93 26.02 -5.93
CA ASP A 304 14.59 26.62 -5.85
C ASP A 304 13.48 25.56 -5.65
N ILE A 305 13.85 24.27 -5.64
CA ILE A 305 12.91 23.16 -5.46
C ILE A 305 12.39 23.14 -4.02
N ASN A 306 11.06 23.18 -3.86
CA ASN A 306 10.40 23.17 -2.55
C ASN A 306 10.42 21.77 -1.90
N MET A 307 11.60 21.36 -1.42
CA MET A 307 11.81 20.08 -0.75
C MET A 307 10.95 19.87 0.51
N PRO A 308 10.67 20.88 1.35
CA PRO A 308 9.76 20.72 2.48
C PRO A 308 8.34 20.30 2.07
N LEU A 309 7.78 20.94 1.04
CA LEU A 309 6.46 20.57 0.52
C LEU A 309 6.47 19.17 -0.08
N TYR A 310 7.52 18.83 -0.86
CA TYR A 310 7.69 17.48 -1.41
C TYR A 310 7.72 16.41 -0.31
N SER A 311 8.52 16.60 0.74
CA SER A 311 8.63 15.66 1.85
C SER A 311 7.30 15.46 2.58
N LYS A 312 6.54 16.54 2.79
CA LYS A 312 5.21 16.49 3.40
C LYS A 312 4.24 15.68 2.53
N LEU A 313 4.14 15.98 1.24
CA LEU A 313 3.25 15.27 0.30
C LEU A 313 3.58 13.78 0.21
N ASN A 314 4.88 13.46 0.22
CA ASN A 314 5.33 12.08 0.19
C ASN A 314 4.86 11.31 1.44
N SER A 315 5.02 11.90 2.64
CA SER A 315 4.55 11.27 3.88
C SER A 315 3.03 11.08 3.91
N GLU A 316 2.24 12.05 3.45
CA GLU A 316 0.78 11.97 3.42
C GLU A 316 0.29 10.92 2.41
N LEU A 317 0.94 10.81 1.24
CA LEU A 317 0.60 9.79 0.24
C LEU A 317 0.92 8.36 0.71
N TYR A 318 2.03 8.18 1.44
CA TYR A 318 2.42 6.85 1.94
C TYR A 318 1.44 6.25 2.95
N GLU A 319 0.57 7.06 3.57
CA GLU A 319 -0.51 6.54 4.41
C GLU A 319 -1.55 5.72 3.62
N PHE A 320 -1.71 6.02 2.33
CA PHE A 320 -2.74 5.41 1.48
C PHE A 320 -2.16 4.50 0.40
N ASP A 321 -0.97 4.80 -0.10
CA ASP A 321 -0.30 4.03 -1.14
C ASP A 321 1.20 3.87 -0.84
N LYS A 322 1.68 2.62 -0.81
CA LYS A 322 3.09 2.32 -0.55
C LYS A 322 4.02 2.71 -1.68
N GLU A 323 3.51 2.88 -2.89
CA GLU A 323 4.32 3.28 -4.04
C GLU A 323 3.58 4.29 -4.94
N PRO A 324 3.34 5.52 -4.45
CA PRO A 324 2.49 6.50 -5.13
C PRO A 324 3.04 6.89 -6.50
N LEU A 325 2.19 6.84 -7.53
CA LEU A 325 2.56 7.32 -8.88
C LEU A 325 3.03 8.79 -8.88
N PRO A 326 2.36 9.75 -8.21
CA PRO A 326 2.80 11.16 -8.22
C PRO A 326 4.21 11.36 -7.66
N VAL A 327 4.60 10.57 -6.65
CA VAL A 327 5.95 10.65 -6.04
C VAL A 327 7.01 10.26 -7.06
N ALA A 328 6.83 9.12 -7.74
CA ALA A 328 7.76 8.69 -8.79
C ALA A 328 7.84 9.71 -9.95
N MET A 329 6.72 10.36 -10.29
CA MET A 329 6.70 11.44 -11.28
C MET A 329 7.46 12.69 -10.82
N PHE A 330 7.28 13.09 -9.56
CA PHE A 330 8.01 14.21 -8.97
C PHE A 330 9.51 13.94 -8.90
N ASP A 331 9.91 12.74 -8.48
CA ASP A 331 11.31 12.34 -8.43
C ASP A 331 11.96 12.43 -9.81
N LEU A 332 11.28 11.94 -10.85
CA LEU A 332 11.76 12.04 -12.22
C LEU A 332 11.89 13.51 -12.67
N LYS A 333 10.89 14.35 -12.40
CA LYS A 333 10.92 15.79 -12.76
C LYS A 333 12.02 16.54 -11.98
N ILE A 334 12.22 16.23 -10.70
CA ILE A 334 13.27 16.81 -9.86
C ILE A 334 14.65 16.39 -10.38
N ALA A 335 14.83 15.11 -10.73
CA ALA A 335 16.08 14.62 -11.30
C ALA A 335 16.38 15.29 -12.66
N ASP A 336 15.38 15.47 -13.51
CA ASP A 336 15.48 16.21 -14.78
C ASP A 336 15.90 17.67 -14.57
N LEU A 337 15.30 18.36 -13.59
CA LEU A 337 15.68 19.75 -13.25
C LEU A 337 17.12 19.83 -12.73
N LYS A 338 17.55 18.88 -11.88
CA LYS A 338 18.93 18.83 -11.36
C LYS A 338 19.95 18.56 -12.47
N PHE A 339 19.64 17.64 -13.38
CA PHE A 339 20.48 17.35 -14.54
C PHE A 339 20.65 18.59 -15.42
N ASN A 340 19.54 19.22 -15.84
CA ASN A 340 19.60 20.39 -16.71
C ASN A 340 20.25 21.61 -16.02
N SER A 341 20.04 21.77 -14.70
CA SER A 341 20.74 22.78 -13.90
C SER A 341 22.26 22.57 -13.90
N SER A 342 22.73 21.32 -13.79
CA SER A 342 24.15 20.95 -13.89
C SER A 342 24.72 21.18 -15.28
N VAL A 343 23.91 20.98 -16.33
CA VAL A 343 24.29 21.32 -17.71
C VAL A 343 24.54 22.83 -17.86
N ILE A 344 23.65 23.66 -17.31
CA ILE A 344 23.78 25.12 -17.34
C ILE A 344 24.96 25.62 -16.52
N GLN A 345 25.13 25.15 -15.28
CA GLN A 345 26.22 25.58 -14.39
C GLN A 345 27.60 25.29 -14.97
N ASN A 346 27.73 24.16 -15.66
CA ASN A 346 28.99 23.71 -16.25
C ASN A 346 28.92 23.78 -17.78
N ARG A 347 28.35 24.85 -18.35
CA ARG A 347 28.20 24.97 -19.81
C ARG A 347 29.55 25.00 -20.53
N ASP A 348 30.51 25.73 -19.96
CA ASP A 348 31.80 26.04 -20.61
C ASP A 348 32.92 25.07 -20.19
N TYR A 349 32.59 23.93 -19.56
CA TYR A 349 33.59 22.96 -19.12
C TYR A 349 34.46 22.41 -20.26
N THR A 350 33.94 22.37 -21.49
CA THR A 350 34.69 21.92 -22.67
C THR A 350 35.88 22.82 -23.00
N ASP A 351 35.79 24.09 -22.61
CA ASP A 351 36.83 25.10 -22.87
C ASP A 351 37.90 25.09 -21.76
N SER A 352 37.64 24.40 -20.65
CA SER A 352 38.63 24.20 -19.60
C SER A 352 39.80 23.37 -20.10
N LEU A 353 41.01 23.82 -19.85
CA LEU A 353 42.20 23.02 -20.12
C LEU A 353 42.36 21.87 -19.11
N ASP A 354 41.74 21.95 -17.93
CA ASP A 354 41.82 20.93 -16.88
C ASP A 354 40.99 19.69 -17.26
N ILE A 355 41.68 18.61 -17.65
CA ILE A 355 41.04 17.36 -18.08
C ILE A 355 40.35 16.66 -16.91
N MET A 356 40.86 16.82 -15.69
CA MET A 356 40.27 16.21 -14.51
C MET A 356 38.95 16.88 -14.16
N TYR A 357 38.88 18.21 -14.27
CA TYR A 357 37.63 18.95 -14.16
C TYR A 357 36.61 18.52 -15.24
N GLN A 358 37.05 18.34 -16.50
CA GLN A 358 36.16 17.84 -17.55
C GLN A 358 35.59 16.44 -17.22
N LEU A 359 36.44 15.53 -16.72
CA LEU A 359 36.02 14.19 -16.28
C LEU A 359 35.01 14.24 -15.14
N GLU A 360 35.25 15.10 -14.15
CA GLU A 360 34.36 15.26 -13.00
C GLU A 360 32.98 15.74 -13.45
N VAL A 361 32.91 16.77 -14.31
CA VAL A 361 31.65 17.30 -14.82
C VAL A 361 30.87 16.25 -15.61
N VAL A 362 31.51 15.53 -16.53
CA VAL A 362 30.83 14.49 -17.33
C VAL A 362 30.44 13.29 -16.46
N GLY A 363 31.28 12.89 -15.51
CA GLY A 363 30.98 11.83 -14.54
C GLY A 363 29.77 12.15 -13.66
N ASN A 364 29.70 13.38 -13.14
CA ASN A 364 28.55 13.86 -12.37
C ASN A 364 27.27 13.87 -13.21
N ARG A 365 27.33 14.28 -14.48
CA ARG A 365 26.19 14.21 -15.41
C ARG A 365 25.74 12.77 -15.67
N LEU A 366 26.67 11.84 -15.85
CA LEU A 366 26.35 10.41 -15.99
C LEU A 366 25.68 9.84 -14.75
N HIS A 367 26.16 10.22 -13.56
CA HIS A 367 25.52 9.81 -12.31
C HIS A 367 24.06 10.29 -12.23
N GLN A 368 23.80 11.55 -12.59
CA GLN A 368 22.44 12.10 -12.64
C GLN A 368 21.56 11.41 -13.69
N LEU A 369 22.10 11.11 -14.88
CA LEU A 369 21.38 10.36 -15.91
C LEU A 369 21.06 8.92 -15.49
N ASN A 370 21.95 8.24 -14.76
CA ASN A 370 21.68 6.92 -14.21
C ASN A 370 20.59 6.93 -13.13
N ALA A 371 20.52 7.99 -12.32
CA ALA A 371 19.41 8.19 -11.38
C ALA A 371 18.08 8.39 -12.15
N MET A 372 18.07 9.21 -13.20
CA MET A 372 16.89 9.38 -14.07
C MET A 372 16.46 8.08 -14.75
N ASP A 373 17.41 7.32 -15.30
CA ASP A 373 17.17 6.00 -15.92
C ASP A 373 16.48 5.05 -14.94
N SER A 374 16.95 5.01 -13.70
CA SER A 374 16.36 4.18 -12.65
C SER A 374 14.92 4.60 -12.33
N LEU A 375 14.65 5.91 -12.22
CA LEU A 375 13.32 6.46 -11.95
C LEU A 375 12.34 6.23 -13.10
N VAL A 376 12.78 6.40 -14.36
CA VAL A 376 11.95 6.10 -15.53
C VAL A 376 11.60 4.62 -15.59
N ASN A 377 12.57 3.73 -15.32
CA ASN A 377 12.30 2.29 -15.34
C ASN A 377 11.33 1.85 -14.22
N ILE A 378 11.32 2.53 -13.06
CA ILE A 378 10.27 2.34 -12.03
C ILE A 378 8.89 2.67 -12.61
N LEU A 379 8.75 3.78 -13.34
CA LEU A 379 7.49 4.18 -13.96
C LEU A 379 7.06 3.24 -15.10
N VAL A 380 8.00 2.75 -15.91
CA VAL A 380 7.74 1.76 -16.97
C VAL A 380 7.31 0.41 -16.38
N GLY A 381 7.85 0.03 -15.23
CA GLY A 381 7.50 -1.22 -14.54
C GLY A 381 6.14 -1.21 -13.83
N LYS A 382 5.50 -0.04 -13.68
CA LYS A 382 4.18 0.09 -13.04
C LYS A 382 3.04 -0.21 -14.01
N ASP A 383 1.93 -0.72 -13.47
CA ASP A 383 0.66 -0.75 -14.19
C ASP A 383 0.07 0.66 -14.26
N LEU A 384 0.51 1.42 -15.26
CA LEU A 384 0.09 2.80 -15.45
C LEU A 384 -1.42 2.92 -15.69
N ALA A 385 -2.07 1.92 -16.27
CA ALA A 385 -3.51 1.97 -16.52
C ALA A 385 -4.29 1.96 -15.20
N GLU A 386 -3.88 1.13 -14.24
CA GLU A 386 -4.53 1.08 -12.93
C GLU A 386 -4.16 2.27 -12.05
N GLU A 387 -2.91 2.73 -12.09
CA GLU A 387 -2.49 3.92 -11.34
C GLU A 387 -3.13 5.21 -11.86
N CYS A 388 -3.37 5.32 -13.18
CA CYS A 388 -4.11 6.45 -13.74
C CYS A 388 -5.53 6.54 -13.19
N LYS A 389 -6.18 5.42 -12.86
CA LYS A 389 -7.50 5.44 -12.21
C LYS A 389 -7.41 5.92 -10.77
N ASN A 390 -6.36 5.54 -10.05
CA ASN A 390 -6.14 5.97 -8.65
C ASN A 390 -5.86 7.48 -8.55
N TYR A 391 -5.11 8.02 -9.51
CA TYR A 391 -4.68 9.42 -9.52
C TYR A 391 -5.30 10.23 -10.66
N LYS A 392 -6.55 9.91 -11.02
CA LYS A 392 -7.22 10.42 -12.22
C LYS A 392 -7.15 11.94 -12.37
N GLU A 393 -7.51 12.70 -11.34
CA GLU A 393 -7.50 14.17 -11.39
C GLU A 393 -6.10 14.73 -11.66
N TYR A 394 -5.07 14.20 -11.00
CA TYR A 394 -3.69 14.60 -11.21
C TYR A 394 -3.22 14.27 -12.64
N VAL A 395 -3.49 13.05 -13.10
CA VAL A 395 -3.06 12.58 -14.42
C VAL A 395 -3.78 13.35 -15.54
N ASP A 396 -5.08 13.55 -15.42
CA ASP A 396 -5.87 14.29 -16.40
C ASP A 396 -5.41 15.76 -16.47
N ALA A 397 -5.19 16.40 -15.32
CA ALA A 397 -4.77 17.80 -15.26
C ALA A 397 -3.35 18.05 -15.79
N GLN A 398 -2.39 17.16 -15.48
CA GLN A 398 -0.98 17.40 -15.82
C GLN A 398 -0.53 16.76 -17.13
N PHE A 399 -1.18 15.68 -17.56
CA PHE A 399 -0.76 14.91 -18.74
C PHE A 399 -1.87 14.77 -19.80
N GLY A 400 -3.10 15.20 -19.53
CA GLY A 400 -4.22 15.01 -20.46
C GLY A 400 -4.71 13.56 -20.52
N GLY A 401 -4.48 12.79 -19.44
CA GLY A 401 -4.93 11.40 -19.30
C GLY A 401 -3.82 10.38 -19.50
N GLU A 402 -4.21 9.09 -19.49
CA GLU A 402 -3.28 7.94 -19.53
C GLU A 402 -2.33 7.98 -20.74
N ALA A 403 -2.85 8.25 -21.93
CA ALA A 403 -2.05 8.28 -23.16
C ALA A 403 -0.96 9.35 -23.11
N GLY A 404 -1.26 10.52 -22.53
CA GLY A 404 -0.29 11.60 -22.38
C GLY A 404 0.77 11.27 -21.33
N LEU A 405 0.40 10.60 -20.24
CA LEU A 405 1.36 10.12 -19.24
C LEU A 405 2.32 9.08 -19.85
N GLN A 406 1.79 8.09 -20.58
CA GLN A 406 2.60 7.08 -21.27
C GLN A 406 3.54 7.72 -22.29
N ALA A 407 3.06 8.69 -23.07
CA ALA A 407 3.88 9.43 -24.02
C ALA A 407 5.01 10.20 -23.31
N PHE A 408 4.72 10.86 -22.18
CA PHE A 408 5.72 11.55 -21.37
C PHE A 408 6.80 10.61 -20.84
N VAL A 409 6.40 9.47 -20.24
CA VAL A 409 7.34 8.48 -19.70
C VAL A 409 8.23 7.92 -20.82
N LYS A 410 7.64 7.59 -21.97
CA LYS A 410 8.38 7.13 -23.15
C LYS A 410 9.38 8.18 -23.66
N GLN A 411 8.94 9.43 -23.81
CA GLN A 411 9.80 10.53 -24.25
C GLN A 411 11.00 10.71 -23.29
N LYS A 412 10.76 10.58 -21.98
CA LYS A 412 11.84 10.66 -20.98
C LYS A 412 12.77 9.46 -21.04
N LEU A 413 12.27 8.25 -21.29
CA LEU A 413 13.11 7.07 -21.50
C LEU A 413 14.03 7.25 -22.71
N ASP A 414 13.47 7.62 -23.85
CA ASP A 414 14.22 7.82 -25.09
C ASP A 414 15.30 8.90 -24.91
N PHE A 415 14.95 10.02 -24.25
CA PHE A 415 15.88 11.09 -23.91
C PHE A 415 17.04 10.60 -23.03
N VAL A 416 16.75 9.85 -21.96
CA VAL A 416 17.79 9.36 -21.04
C VAL A 416 18.73 8.38 -21.74
N ILE A 417 18.20 7.47 -22.57
CA ILE A 417 19.01 6.53 -23.35
C ILE A 417 19.96 7.27 -24.29
N GLU A 418 19.45 8.25 -25.04
CA GLU A 418 20.25 9.03 -25.99
C GLU A 418 21.34 9.83 -25.26
N GLN A 419 20.98 10.57 -24.20
CA GLN A 419 21.92 11.38 -23.43
C GLN A 419 22.98 10.53 -22.74
N LYS A 420 22.60 9.38 -22.17
CA LYS A 420 23.54 8.46 -21.52
C LYS A 420 24.54 7.89 -22.53
N ARG A 421 24.09 7.51 -23.74
CA ARG A 421 24.98 7.06 -24.82
C ARG A 421 25.97 8.15 -25.24
N ALA A 422 25.50 9.38 -25.42
CA ALA A 422 26.33 10.51 -25.80
C ALA A 422 27.38 10.83 -24.72
N ARG A 423 26.95 10.91 -23.45
CA ARG A 423 27.85 11.25 -22.34
C ARG A 423 28.82 10.13 -21.98
N ASN A 424 28.45 8.86 -22.14
CA ASN A 424 29.39 7.74 -21.98
C ASN A 424 30.50 7.80 -23.04
N THR A 425 30.13 8.06 -24.29
CA THR A 425 31.11 8.19 -25.39
C THR A 425 32.07 9.34 -25.11
N GLU A 426 31.55 10.47 -24.63
CA GLU A 426 32.37 11.61 -24.25
C GLU A 426 33.26 11.30 -23.04
N TYR A 427 32.73 10.65 -22.00
CA TYR A 427 33.48 10.27 -20.81
C TYR A 427 34.65 9.38 -21.16
N GLU A 428 34.44 8.31 -21.94
CA GLU A 428 35.53 7.43 -22.36
C GLU A 428 36.57 8.15 -23.22
N ARG A 429 36.16 9.10 -24.06
CA ARG A 429 37.10 9.93 -24.84
C ARG A 429 37.97 10.80 -23.93
N ILE A 430 37.39 11.47 -22.94
CA ILE A 430 38.15 12.33 -22.01
C ILE A 430 39.01 11.47 -21.08
N ARG A 431 38.49 10.32 -20.64
CA ARG A 431 39.19 9.35 -19.79
C ARG A 431 40.39 8.77 -20.51
N GLU A 432 40.25 8.44 -21.79
CA GLU A 432 41.39 8.00 -22.58
C GLU A 432 42.40 9.14 -22.69
N ARG A 433 41.98 10.35 -23.03
CA ARG A 433 42.87 11.52 -23.08
C ARG A 433 43.59 11.81 -21.75
N SER A 434 42.96 11.54 -20.60
CA SER A 434 43.59 11.74 -19.28
C SER A 434 44.71 10.75 -18.99
N ARG A 435 44.79 9.64 -19.72
CA ARG A 435 45.84 8.63 -19.59
C ARG A 435 47.11 8.97 -20.38
N TRP A 436 47.10 10.07 -21.10
CA TRP A 436 48.21 10.52 -21.94
C TRP A 436 48.63 11.93 -21.53
N LEU A 437 49.93 12.15 -21.49
CA LEU A 437 50.56 13.45 -21.35
C LEU A 437 51.07 13.88 -22.74
N VAL A 438 50.59 15.02 -23.25
CA VAL A 438 50.92 15.51 -24.59
C VAL A 438 52.20 16.33 -24.52
N ALA A 439 53.31 15.74 -24.97
CA ALA A 439 54.64 16.32 -24.89
C ALA A 439 55.17 16.66 -26.29
N GLU A 440 55.08 17.94 -26.68
CA GLU A 440 55.54 18.48 -27.97
C GLU A 440 55.12 17.65 -29.20
N SER A 441 55.94 16.69 -29.61
CA SER A 441 55.79 15.87 -30.81
C SER A 441 55.29 14.44 -30.55
N ASP A 442 55.09 14.05 -29.29
CA ASP A 442 54.71 12.68 -28.93
C ASP A 442 53.83 12.64 -27.65
N SER A 443 53.29 11.48 -27.31
CA SER A 443 52.45 11.30 -26.11
C SER A 443 53.10 10.35 -25.12
N ILE A 444 53.26 10.81 -23.88
CA ILE A 444 53.80 10.02 -22.77
C ILE A 444 52.63 9.31 -22.09
N PRO A 445 52.61 7.97 -22.05
CA PRO A 445 51.56 7.22 -21.37
C PRO A 445 51.69 7.39 -19.86
N LEU A 446 50.56 7.59 -19.18
CA LEU A 446 50.45 7.63 -17.72
C LEU A 446 49.91 6.29 -17.17
N PHE A 447 50.27 5.21 -17.84
CA PHE A 447 49.97 3.83 -17.47
C PHE A 447 51.13 2.94 -17.92
N ASP A 448 51.23 1.75 -17.35
CA ASP A 448 52.29 0.81 -17.71
C ASP A 448 52.12 0.32 -19.16
N ILE A 449 53.13 0.60 -19.99
CA ILE A 449 53.25 0.09 -21.35
C ILE A 449 54.72 -0.20 -21.65
N ARG A 450 55.01 -1.49 -21.91
CA ARG A 450 56.39 -1.97 -22.12
C ARG A 450 56.77 -2.13 -23.60
N GLN A 451 55.80 -2.03 -24.51
CA GLN A 451 56.02 -2.24 -25.94
C GLN A 451 55.18 -1.29 -26.79
N GLY A 452 55.62 -1.03 -28.02
CA GLY A 452 54.85 -0.27 -29.01
C GLY A 452 54.83 1.26 -28.83
N ASN A 453 55.42 1.80 -27.76
CA ASN A 453 55.59 3.24 -27.54
C ASN A 453 57.08 3.62 -27.47
N ARG A 454 57.40 4.87 -27.83
CA ARG A 454 58.73 5.46 -27.65
C ARG A 454 59.01 5.79 -26.19
N TYR A 455 58.00 6.20 -25.44
CA TYR A 455 58.07 6.40 -24.00
C TYR A 455 57.69 5.12 -23.28
N ILE A 456 58.59 4.65 -22.42
CA ILE A 456 58.35 3.53 -21.50
C ILE A 456 58.44 4.07 -20.07
N PRO A 457 57.30 4.37 -19.44
CA PRO A 457 57.26 4.79 -18.05
C PRO A 457 57.80 3.69 -17.13
N LEU A 458 58.67 4.06 -16.20
CA LEU A 458 59.18 3.18 -15.15
C LEU A 458 58.55 3.54 -13.80
N GLU A 459 58.29 4.82 -13.55
CA GLU A 459 57.53 5.31 -12.41
C GLU A 459 56.49 6.33 -12.88
N ILE A 460 55.26 6.18 -12.40
CA ILE A 460 54.15 7.09 -12.64
C ILE A 460 53.54 7.42 -11.28
N THR A 461 53.49 8.70 -10.95
CA THR A 461 52.77 9.23 -9.79
C THR A 461 51.71 10.23 -10.27
N ASP A 462 50.89 10.75 -9.35
CA ASP A 462 49.88 11.76 -9.69
C ASP A 462 50.50 13.07 -10.21
N GLU A 463 51.76 13.35 -9.83
CA GLU A 463 52.45 14.61 -10.11
C GLU A 463 53.59 14.46 -11.11
N THR A 464 54.11 13.24 -11.32
CA THR A 464 55.31 13.03 -12.14
C THR A 464 55.25 11.72 -12.93
N THR A 465 55.97 11.68 -14.05
CA THR A 465 56.29 10.43 -14.74
C THR A 465 57.76 10.44 -15.14
N SER A 466 58.44 9.32 -14.93
CA SER A 466 59.82 9.12 -15.32
C SER A 466 60.03 7.73 -15.92
N GLY A 467 60.96 7.63 -16.85
CA GLY A 467 61.26 6.38 -17.53
C GLY A 467 62.26 6.53 -18.66
N LEU A 468 62.16 5.66 -19.67
CA LEU A 468 63.05 5.65 -20.81
C LEU A 468 62.34 6.10 -22.10
N TYR A 469 63.05 6.85 -22.92
CA TYR A 469 62.64 7.32 -24.23
C TYR A 469 63.52 6.71 -25.33
N PHE A 470 62.88 6.10 -26.32
CA PHE A 470 63.53 5.41 -27.44
C PHE A 470 63.16 6.10 -28.76
N SER A 471 64.10 6.87 -29.33
CA SER A 471 63.89 7.57 -30.61
C SER A 471 64.20 6.73 -31.86
N GLY A 472 64.43 5.43 -31.71
CA GLY A 472 64.69 4.50 -32.81
C GLY A 472 66.18 4.22 -32.99
N GLU A 473 66.90 5.09 -33.69
CA GLU A 473 68.32 4.90 -34.04
C GLU A 473 69.31 5.43 -32.99
N LYS A 474 68.85 6.26 -32.04
CA LYS A 474 69.70 6.82 -31.00
C LYS A 474 69.74 5.94 -29.75
N PRO A 475 70.81 6.06 -28.93
CA PRO A 475 70.83 5.51 -27.58
C PRO A 475 69.56 5.87 -26.80
N ALA A 476 69.17 4.99 -25.87
CA ALA A 476 68.07 5.28 -24.97
C ALA A 476 68.38 6.55 -24.17
N GLU A 477 67.37 7.38 -23.98
CA GLU A 477 67.42 8.55 -23.11
C GLU A 477 66.55 8.30 -21.89
N GLY A 478 66.96 8.80 -20.75
CA GLY A 478 66.08 8.97 -19.61
C GLY A 478 65.12 10.12 -19.86
N TYR A 479 63.90 10.03 -19.35
CA TYR A 479 62.98 11.17 -19.35
C TYR A 479 62.36 11.41 -17.98
N PHE A 480 61.96 12.66 -17.77
CA PHE A 480 61.15 13.10 -16.64
C PHE A 480 60.16 14.15 -17.11
N SER A 481 58.91 14.04 -16.65
CA SER A 481 57.88 15.04 -16.92
C SER A 481 56.97 15.25 -15.72
N LEU A 482 56.56 16.50 -15.52
CA LEU A 482 55.50 16.82 -14.56
C LEU A 482 54.12 16.53 -15.16
N VAL A 483 53.27 15.90 -14.36
CA VAL A 483 51.90 15.53 -14.72
C VAL A 483 50.97 16.66 -14.28
N GLU A 484 50.75 17.59 -15.19
CA GLU A 484 49.82 18.70 -14.99
C GLU A 484 48.38 18.29 -15.28
N ARG A 485 47.41 18.97 -14.65
CA ARG A 485 45.97 18.70 -14.88
C ARG A 485 45.53 18.94 -16.33
N THR A 486 46.25 19.80 -17.05
CA THR A 486 46.04 20.05 -18.49
C THR A 486 46.53 18.91 -19.38
N ARG A 487 47.29 17.97 -18.80
CA ARG A 487 48.08 16.96 -19.49
C ARG A 487 49.05 17.53 -20.52
N VAL A 488 49.45 18.79 -20.36
CA VAL A 488 50.56 19.42 -21.09
C VAL A 488 51.65 19.75 -20.06
N PRO A 489 52.80 19.05 -20.08
CA PRO A 489 53.82 19.22 -19.05
C PRO A 489 54.49 20.58 -19.19
N LYS A 490 54.64 21.31 -18.07
CA LYS A 490 55.50 22.50 -18.04
C LYS A 490 56.98 22.14 -18.06
N VAL A 491 57.33 21.02 -17.44
CA VAL A 491 58.68 20.47 -17.38
C VAL A 491 58.64 19.11 -18.05
N ASN A 492 59.41 18.98 -19.13
CA ASN A 492 59.60 17.73 -19.85
C ASN A 492 61.06 17.67 -20.30
N ILE A 493 61.83 16.78 -19.70
CA ILE A 493 63.28 16.74 -19.83
C ILE A 493 63.68 15.36 -20.31
N LYS A 494 64.65 15.33 -21.22
CA LYS A 494 65.38 14.13 -21.60
C LYS A 494 66.83 14.27 -21.17
N PHE A 495 67.42 13.17 -20.70
CA PHE A 495 68.81 13.14 -20.24
C PHE A 495 69.48 11.84 -20.64
N GLU A 496 70.81 11.86 -20.74
CA GLU A 496 71.59 10.70 -21.14
C GLU A 496 71.58 9.62 -20.06
N VAL A 497 71.38 8.36 -20.47
CA VAL A 497 71.51 7.19 -19.60
C VAL A 497 72.56 6.25 -20.19
N ASN A 498 73.12 5.36 -19.36
CA ASN A 498 74.04 4.34 -19.86
C ASN A 498 73.31 3.31 -20.76
N SER A 499 73.33 3.56 -22.07
CA SER A 499 72.59 2.76 -23.06
C SER A 499 72.99 1.28 -23.15
N GLU A 500 74.14 0.89 -22.62
CA GLU A 500 74.55 -0.52 -22.51
C GLU A 500 73.61 -1.30 -21.57
N PHE A 501 73.19 -0.66 -20.48
CA PHE A 501 72.37 -1.28 -19.45
C PHE A 501 70.91 -0.84 -19.51
N PHE A 502 70.65 0.43 -19.82
CA PHE A 502 69.30 1.00 -19.92
C PHE A 502 68.75 0.89 -21.35
N ASN A 503 68.40 -0.32 -21.78
CA ASN A 503 67.88 -0.60 -23.11
C ASN A 503 66.59 -1.45 -23.07
N LYS A 504 65.95 -1.66 -24.23
CA LYS A 504 64.69 -2.42 -24.33
C LYS A 504 64.79 -3.87 -23.88
N ALA A 505 65.95 -4.52 -24.05
CA ALA A 505 66.13 -5.91 -23.66
C ALA A 505 66.17 -6.09 -22.13
N ASN A 506 66.64 -5.05 -21.42
CA ASN A 506 66.79 -5.07 -19.97
C ASN A 506 65.63 -4.40 -19.21
N ILE A 507 64.58 -3.95 -19.91
CA ILE A 507 63.55 -3.06 -19.34
C ILE A 507 62.88 -3.61 -18.07
N GLU A 508 62.72 -4.93 -17.97
CA GLU A 508 62.11 -5.59 -16.80
C GLU A 508 63.01 -5.54 -15.55
N GLY A 509 64.33 -5.41 -15.74
CA GLY A 509 65.31 -5.30 -14.66
C GLY A 509 65.65 -3.86 -14.28
N ILE A 510 65.02 -2.86 -14.88
CA ILE A 510 65.29 -1.45 -14.61
C ILE A 510 64.27 -0.92 -13.61
N SER A 511 64.77 -0.40 -12.49
CA SER A 511 63.98 0.28 -11.48
C SER A 511 64.12 1.79 -11.59
N SER A 512 63.04 2.51 -11.27
CA SER A 512 63.01 3.96 -11.24
C SER A 512 62.53 4.48 -9.89
N LYS A 513 63.13 5.58 -9.43
CA LYS A 513 62.64 6.34 -8.28
C LYS A 513 62.78 7.84 -8.48
N THR A 514 61.74 8.56 -8.11
CA THR A 514 61.65 10.00 -8.13
C THR A 514 61.55 10.50 -6.68
N VAL A 515 62.45 11.39 -6.29
CA VAL A 515 62.48 12.04 -4.98
C VAL A 515 62.31 13.53 -5.20
N MET A 516 61.39 14.15 -4.48
CA MET A 516 61.15 15.59 -4.53
C MET A 516 61.51 16.26 -3.21
N ASP A 517 61.86 17.55 -3.26
CA ASP A 517 61.95 18.37 -2.05
C ASP A 517 60.56 18.78 -1.54
N GLU A 518 60.49 19.26 -0.29
CA GLU A 518 59.22 19.65 0.35
C GLU A 518 58.48 20.76 -0.42
N ALA A 519 59.21 21.58 -1.17
CA ALA A 519 58.67 22.68 -1.96
C ALA A 519 58.25 22.26 -3.39
N GLY A 520 58.54 21.03 -3.82
CA GLY A 520 58.27 20.55 -5.18
C GLY A 520 59.02 21.32 -6.27
N GLN A 521 60.17 21.92 -5.94
CA GLN A 521 61.01 22.70 -6.85
C GLN A 521 62.18 21.89 -7.40
N ILE A 522 62.62 20.87 -6.67
CA ILE A 522 63.77 20.05 -7.00
C ILE A 522 63.33 18.58 -7.05
N TYR A 523 63.63 17.94 -8.18
CA TYR A 523 63.38 16.52 -8.39
C TYR A 523 64.71 15.80 -8.64
N PHE A 524 64.87 14.64 -8.01
CA PHE A 524 65.91 13.67 -8.30
C PHE A 524 65.26 12.46 -8.92
N VAL A 525 65.69 12.11 -10.14
CA VAL A 525 65.23 10.92 -10.85
C VAL A 525 66.38 9.94 -10.90
N VAL A 526 66.14 8.74 -10.38
CA VAL A 526 67.12 7.66 -10.30
C VAL A 526 66.63 6.48 -11.10
N PHE A 527 67.40 6.08 -12.10
CA PHE A 527 67.25 4.78 -12.75
C PHE A 527 68.38 3.86 -12.32
N TYR A 528 68.08 2.62 -11.97
CA TYR A 528 69.12 1.64 -11.62
C TYR A 528 68.77 0.23 -12.09
N THR A 529 69.78 -0.56 -12.42
CA THR A 529 69.63 -1.93 -12.92
C THR A 529 70.87 -2.77 -12.55
N PRO A 530 70.74 -4.08 -12.28
CA PRO A 530 71.90 -4.91 -11.94
C PRO A 530 72.84 -5.05 -13.13
N LYS A 531 74.16 -5.05 -12.87
CA LYS A 531 75.15 -5.37 -13.91
C LYS A 531 75.19 -6.89 -14.11
N PRO A 532 75.10 -7.41 -15.34
CA PRO A 532 75.39 -8.81 -15.60
C PRO A 532 76.81 -9.11 -15.11
N GLU A 533 76.99 -10.20 -14.38
CA GLU A 533 78.29 -10.72 -13.91
C GLU A 533 78.94 -10.00 -12.70
N GLN A 534 78.32 -8.96 -12.13
CA GLN A 534 78.80 -8.29 -10.91
C GLN A 534 77.66 -8.13 -9.89
N ASP A 535 77.94 -8.30 -8.60
CA ASP A 535 76.99 -7.97 -7.51
C ASP A 535 76.86 -6.45 -7.30
N THR A 536 76.90 -5.68 -8.37
CA THR A 536 76.80 -4.21 -8.37
C THR A 536 75.69 -3.76 -9.31
N TYR A 537 75.19 -2.54 -9.08
CA TYR A 537 74.16 -1.94 -9.90
C TYR A 537 74.74 -0.72 -10.61
N VAL A 538 74.35 -0.50 -11.86
CA VAL A 538 74.58 0.79 -12.51
C VAL A 538 73.36 1.67 -12.24
N ALA A 539 73.60 2.92 -11.85
CA ALA A 539 72.54 3.90 -11.65
C ALA A 539 72.82 5.18 -12.43
N THR A 540 71.77 5.78 -12.98
CA THR A 540 71.79 7.13 -13.51
C THR A 540 70.92 8.01 -12.62
N ILE A 541 71.53 9.04 -12.01
CA ILE A 541 70.87 9.99 -11.13
C ILE A 541 70.86 11.36 -11.82
N SER A 542 69.68 11.95 -11.94
CA SER A 542 69.48 13.26 -12.56
C SER A 542 68.82 14.21 -11.58
N LYS A 543 69.40 15.41 -11.44
CA LYS A 543 68.81 16.50 -10.67
C LYS A 543 68.12 17.49 -11.61
N ILE A 544 66.88 17.82 -11.29
CA ILE A 544 65.98 18.61 -12.13
C ILE A 544 65.37 19.73 -11.29
N TYR A 545 65.38 20.94 -11.83
CA TYR A 545 64.66 22.09 -11.31
C TYR A 545 63.39 22.34 -12.11
N THR A 546 62.33 22.79 -11.44
CA THR A 546 61.09 23.19 -12.14
C THR A 546 61.25 24.43 -13.01
N SER A 547 62.13 25.37 -12.61
CA SER A 547 62.40 26.62 -13.33
C SER A 547 63.32 26.43 -14.53
N ASP A 548 64.45 25.76 -14.31
CA ASP A 548 65.61 25.77 -15.22
C ASP A 548 65.82 24.43 -15.95
N GLY A 549 65.02 23.43 -15.62
CA GLY A 549 65.10 22.10 -16.22
C GLY A 549 66.24 21.26 -15.65
N LEU A 550 66.98 20.56 -16.52
CA LEU A 550 68.02 19.62 -16.10
C LEU A 550 69.24 20.35 -15.52
N ALA A 551 69.56 20.08 -14.25
CA ALA A 551 70.75 20.64 -13.60
C ALA A 551 72.01 19.83 -13.92
N TRP A 552 71.92 18.52 -13.73
CA TRP A 552 73.00 17.58 -14.03
C TRP A 552 72.48 16.14 -14.08
N THR A 553 73.22 15.29 -14.76
CA THR A 553 73.04 13.83 -14.79
C THR A 553 74.37 13.14 -14.52
N LYS A 554 74.36 12.11 -13.69
CA LYS A 554 75.54 11.33 -13.31
C LYS A 554 75.24 9.85 -13.34
N SER A 555 76.13 9.10 -13.97
CA SER A 555 76.14 7.63 -13.87
C SER A 555 77.07 7.23 -12.73
N VAL A 556 76.59 6.41 -11.82
CA VAL A 556 77.31 5.92 -10.63
C VAL A 556 77.15 4.41 -10.51
N ASP A 557 78.18 3.76 -9.99
CA ASP A 557 78.12 2.35 -9.64
C ASP A 557 77.68 2.23 -8.18
N LEU A 558 76.55 1.57 -7.97
CA LEU A 558 76.02 1.27 -6.65
C LEU A 558 76.55 -0.09 -6.19
N ALA A 559 77.10 -0.13 -4.98
CA ALA A 559 77.72 -1.33 -4.43
C ALA A 559 76.73 -2.47 -4.16
N MET A 560 75.45 -2.16 -3.97
CA MET A 560 74.37 -3.13 -3.73
C MET A 560 73.01 -2.50 -4.06
N THR A 561 71.93 -3.26 -3.91
CA THR A 561 70.57 -2.80 -4.17
C THR A 561 70.23 -1.60 -3.25
N PRO A 562 69.77 -0.47 -3.81
CA PRO A 562 69.35 0.67 -3.00
C PRO A 562 68.05 0.35 -2.26
N LYS A 563 68.00 0.68 -0.97
CA LYS A 563 66.82 0.55 -0.10
C LYS A 563 65.96 1.80 -0.11
N ASN A 564 66.59 2.97 -0.06
CA ASN A 564 65.89 4.24 0.03
C ASN A 564 66.70 5.36 -0.63
N PHE A 565 65.98 6.42 -1.03
CA PHE A 565 66.54 7.60 -1.64
C PHE A 565 65.98 8.83 -0.92
N THR A 566 66.86 9.66 -0.37
CA THR A 566 66.47 10.84 0.41
C THR A 566 67.23 12.08 -0.06
N TYR A 567 66.57 13.24 0.04
CA TYR A 567 67.19 14.53 -0.25
C TYR A 567 67.21 15.38 1.01
N GLU A 568 68.41 15.71 1.49
CA GLU A 568 68.61 16.58 2.64
C GLU A 568 68.74 18.04 2.19
N GLN A 569 67.66 18.80 2.29
CA GLN A 569 67.57 20.15 1.73
C GLN A 569 68.58 21.15 2.35
N GLN A 570 68.89 21.01 3.65
CA GLN A 570 69.83 21.90 4.35
C GLN A 570 71.27 21.75 3.83
N ALA A 571 71.71 20.51 3.64
CA ALA A 571 73.02 20.19 3.09
C ALA A 571 73.03 20.28 1.55
N GLY A 572 71.87 20.14 0.91
CA GLY A 572 71.70 19.99 -0.53
C GLY A 572 72.30 18.69 -1.05
N GLU A 573 72.22 17.64 -0.24
CA GLU A 573 72.83 16.34 -0.47
C GLU A 573 71.77 15.31 -0.82
N PHE A 574 72.07 14.48 -1.82
CA PHE A 574 71.22 13.34 -2.19
C PHE A 574 71.85 12.06 -1.66
N ILE A 575 71.09 11.30 -0.88
CA ILE A 575 71.58 10.15 -0.13
C ILE A 575 70.89 8.90 -0.68
N VAL A 576 71.71 7.92 -1.07
CA VAL A 576 71.27 6.56 -1.40
C VAL A 576 71.60 5.68 -0.21
N GLU A 577 70.58 5.09 0.40
CA GLU A 577 70.74 4.14 1.50
C GLU A 577 70.68 2.71 0.96
N TYR A 578 71.56 1.85 1.45
CA TYR A 578 71.63 0.46 1.00
C TYR A 578 70.93 -0.52 1.96
N ASP A 579 70.51 -1.67 1.44
CA ASP A 579 69.95 -2.74 2.27
C ASP A 579 71.04 -3.54 2.98
N ALA A 580 71.25 -3.26 4.27
CA ALA A 580 72.39 -3.78 5.03
C ALA A 580 72.24 -5.25 5.49
N GLU A 581 71.14 -5.94 5.15
CA GLU A 581 70.86 -7.29 5.68
C GLU A 581 71.57 -8.45 4.95
N THR A 582 72.33 -8.22 3.87
CA THR A 582 72.96 -9.31 3.10
C THR A 582 74.48 -9.19 2.84
N GLY A 583 75.18 -8.24 3.44
CA GLY A 583 76.62 -8.04 3.20
C GLY A 583 77.54 -8.73 4.22
N THR A 584 78.13 -9.88 3.87
CA THR A 584 79.12 -10.62 4.70
C THR A 584 80.53 -9.99 4.79
N ASN A 585 80.77 -8.78 4.29
CA ASN A 585 82.09 -8.13 4.35
C ASN A 585 82.00 -6.68 4.86
N GLY A 586 82.44 -6.48 6.11
CA GLY A 586 82.22 -5.27 6.89
C GLY A 586 83.16 -4.10 6.58
N ASN A 587 83.07 -3.46 5.42
CA ASN A 587 83.68 -2.13 5.18
C ASN A 587 83.04 -1.30 4.04
N ALA A 588 81.85 -1.63 3.55
CA ALA A 588 81.13 -0.76 2.60
C ALA A 588 80.38 0.33 3.36
N SER A 589 80.55 1.61 2.96
CA SER A 589 79.74 2.71 3.47
C SER A 589 78.25 2.37 3.31
N LYS A 590 77.48 2.49 4.39
CA LYS A 590 76.03 2.16 4.41
C LYS A 590 75.21 3.10 3.51
N THR A 591 75.81 4.19 3.07
CA THR A 591 75.18 5.21 2.24
C THR A 591 76.15 5.72 1.17
N LEU A 592 75.60 6.14 0.03
CA LEU A 592 76.30 6.94 -0.98
C LEU A 592 75.71 8.34 -0.94
N VAL A 593 76.56 9.36 -0.82
CA VAL A 593 76.13 10.76 -0.73
C VAL A 593 76.64 11.54 -1.94
N LEU A 594 75.73 12.20 -2.64
CA LEU A 594 76.04 13.12 -3.74
C LEU A 594 75.90 14.57 -3.28
N ASP A 595 76.93 15.38 -3.55
CA ASP A 595 76.89 16.82 -3.30
C ASP A 595 75.92 17.57 -4.25
N LYS A 596 75.78 18.88 -4.06
CA LYS A 596 74.92 19.75 -4.87
C LYS A 596 75.20 19.68 -6.39
N LYS A 597 76.42 19.29 -6.79
CA LYS A 597 76.91 19.18 -8.17
C LYS A 597 76.90 17.73 -8.68
N GLY A 598 76.44 16.77 -7.88
CA GLY A 598 76.38 15.36 -8.22
C GLY A 598 77.72 14.63 -8.08
N ASN A 599 78.70 15.21 -7.38
CA ASN A 599 79.95 14.49 -7.08
C ASN A 599 79.74 13.60 -5.85
N VAL A 600 80.31 12.40 -5.90
CA VAL A 600 80.35 11.50 -4.74
C VAL A 600 81.21 12.12 -3.66
N LYS A 601 80.65 12.29 -2.46
CA LYS A 601 81.43 12.60 -1.26
C LYS A 601 82.08 11.32 -0.77
N GLU A 602 83.41 11.31 -0.75
CA GLU A 602 84.22 10.25 -0.14
C GLU A 602 84.10 10.24 1.39
#